data_AF-A0A1H2TMS7-F1
#
_entry.id   AF-A0A1H2TMS7-F1
#
_cell.length_a   1.000
_cell.length_b   1.000
_cell.length_c   1.000
_cell.angle_alpha   90.00
_cell.angle_beta   90.00
_cell.angle_gamma   90.00
#
_symmetry.space_group_name_H-M   'P 1'
#
loop_
_entity.id
_entity.type
_entity.pdbx_description
1 polymer ?
#
loop_
_entity_poly.entity_id
_entity_poly.type
_entity_poly.pdbx_seq_one_letter_code
_entity_poly.pdbx_strand_id
1 'polypeptide(L)'
;MSDLSTDDINALADLYQALGNKTRLHVLIQLSQDEPVSQLTDELGITRSGLQKNIERLIDSELVYRPQQEDSKTYALTPLGNRYVDLLEQDAEHSLTVLEDLEEELKQLEEEEKDTRETLEEAGVDVTEFEQKLKAEAWQNIWEEAEKTL
;
A
#
# COMPACT_ATOMS: atom_id res chain seq x y z
N MET A 1 -24.20 -9.34 -5.28
CA MET A 1 -23.95 -7.97 -4.80
C MET A 1 -23.79 -8.06 -3.30
N SER A 2 -22.69 -7.57 -2.73
CA SER A 2 -22.50 -7.62 -1.28
C SER A 2 -23.55 -6.73 -0.60
N ASP A 3 -24.23 -7.26 0.39
CA ASP A 3 -25.32 -6.59 1.13
C ASP A 3 -24.76 -5.63 2.20
N LEU A 4 -23.72 -4.85 1.84
CA LEU A 4 -23.07 -3.93 2.76
C LEU A 4 -23.92 -2.66 2.91
N SER A 5 -24.24 -2.32 4.14
CA SER A 5 -24.89 -1.05 4.45
C SER A 5 -23.90 0.11 4.30
N THR A 6 -24.42 1.34 4.28
CA THR A 6 -23.59 2.55 4.29
C THR A 6 -22.68 2.59 5.52
N ASP A 7 -23.16 2.13 6.67
CA ASP A 7 -22.38 2.11 7.90
C ASP A 7 -21.24 1.09 7.83
N ASP A 8 -21.48 -0.07 7.21
CA ASP A 8 -20.41 -1.06 6.97
C ASP A 8 -19.33 -0.49 6.04
N ILE A 9 -19.73 0.22 4.98
CA ILE A 9 -18.78 0.86 4.06
C ILE A 9 -17.97 1.94 4.77
N ASN A 10 -18.60 2.75 5.63
CA ASN A 10 -17.90 3.78 6.39
C ASN A 10 -16.88 3.16 7.36
N ALA A 11 -17.26 2.10 8.08
CA ALA A 11 -16.35 1.38 8.98
C ALA A 11 -15.15 0.78 8.22
N LEU A 12 -15.39 0.18 7.06
CA LEU A 12 -14.33 -0.34 6.19
C LEU A 12 -13.44 0.80 5.66
N ALA A 13 -14.00 1.93 5.24
CA ALA A 13 -13.24 3.06 4.73
C ALA A 13 -12.28 3.62 5.79
N ASP A 14 -12.74 3.79 7.03
CA ASP A 14 -11.91 4.24 8.15
C ASP A 14 -10.74 3.27 8.40
N LEU A 15 -11.02 1.97 8.37
CA LEU A 15 -10.04 0.90 8.52
C LEU A 15 -9.00 0.90 7.40
N TYR A 16 -9.43 0.97 6.14
CA TYR A 16 -8.52 1.04 4.99
C TYR A 16 -7.71 2.35 4.97
N GLN A 17 -8.28 3.46 5.45
CA GLN A 17 -7.53 4.71 5.61
C GLN A 17 -6.43 4.58 6.68
N ALA A 18 -6.68 3.82 7.75
CA ALA A 18 -5.63 3.49 8.71
C ALA A 18 -4.54 2.64 8.04
N LEU A 19 -4.89 1.66 7.22
CA LEU A 19 -3.92 0.80 6.53
C LEU A 19 -3.14 1.52 5.41
N GLY A 20 -3.68 2.58 4.80
CA GLY A 20 -3.05 3.33 3.70
C GLY A 20 -1.83 4.17 4.07
N ASN A 21 -1.10 3.86 5.14
CA ASN A 21 0.08 4.60 5.57
C ASN A 21 1.27 3.69 5.85
N LYS A 22 2.39 3.97 5.17
CA LYS A 22 3.65 3.22 5.26
C LYS A 22 4.09 2.95 6.70
N THR A 23 4.17 3.97 7.56
CA THR A 23 4.62 3.80 8.95
C THR A 23 3.71 2.87 9.74
N ARG A 24 2.39 2.96 9.52
CA ARG A 24 1.43 2.08 10.20
C ARG A 24 1.54 0.64 9.73
N LEU A 25 1.78 0.40 8.44
CA LEU A 25 2.07 -0.95 7.94
C LEU A 25 3.34 -1.54 8.58
N HIS A 26 4.42 -0.75 8.67
CA HIS A 26 5.64 -1.19 9.38
C HIS A 26 5.37 -1.54 10.85
N VAL A 27 4.57 -0.74 11.56
CA VAL A 27 4.18 -1.05 12.95
C VAL A 27 3.45 -2.39 13.03
N LEU A 28 2.48 -2.64 12.14
CA LEU A 28 1.71 -3.88 12.16
C LEU A 28 2.60 -5.11 11.91
N ILE A 29 3.47 -5.04 10.89
CA ILE A 29 4.42 -6.12 10.55
C ILE A 29 5.41 -6.35 11.71
N GLN A 30 5.94 -5.29 12.32
CA GLN A 30 6.89 -5.46 13.41
C GLN A 30 6.23 -6.07 14.66
N LEU A 31 4.97 -5.70 14.94
CA LEU A 31 4.22 -6.31 16.03
C LEU A 31 3.85 -7.77 15.76
N SER A 32 3.60 -8.19 14.51
CA SER A 32 3.33 -9.61 14.18
C SER A 32 4.57 -10.48 14.37
N GLN A 33 5.75 -9.90 14.15
CA GLN A 33 7.05 -10.54 14.37
C GLN A 33 7.49 -10.54 15.84
N ASP A 34 6.64 -10.07 16.74
CA ASP A 34 6.93 -9.98 18.17
C ASP A 34 8.11 -9.03 18.49
N GLU A 35 8.37 -8.03 17.64
CA GLU A 35 9.50 -7.12 17.75
C GLU A 35 9.15 -5.73 18.36
N PRO A 36 10.11 -5.00 18.94
CA PRO A 36 9.87 -3.67 19.51
C PRO A 36 9.73 -2.57 18.43
N VAL A 37 8.54 -1.95 18.37
CA VAL A 37 8.25 -0.82 17.45
C VAL A 37 9.12 0.42 17.64
N SER A 38 9.86 0.52 18.75
CA SER A 38 10.75 1.66 19.02
C SER A 38 11.90 1.78 18.01
N GLN A 39 12.26 0.70 17.33
CA GLN A 39 13.34 0.71 16.32
C GLN A 39 12.93 1.46 15.04
N LEU A 40 11.62 1.55 14.77
CA LEU A 40 11.08 2.26 13.59
C LEU A 40 11.40 3.75 13.56
N THR A 41 11.73 4.38 14.70
CA THR A 41 12.13 5.80 14.69
C THR A 41 13.39 6.00 13.87
N ASP A 42 14.35 5.09 14.02
CA ASP A 42 15.64 5.19 13.36
C ASP A 42 15.54 4.68 11.92
N GLU A 43 14.84 3.56 11.70
CA GLU A 43 14.65 2.96 10.37
C GLU A 43 13.87 3.87 9.40
N LEU A 44 12.82 4.54 9.90
CA LEU A 44 11.97 5.39 9.08
C LEU A 44 12.35 6.87 9.16
N GLY A 45 13.35 7.23 9.97
CA GLY A 45 13.76 8.62 10.19
C GLY A 45 12.65 9.49 10.80
N ILE A 46 11.79 8.90 11.65
CA ILE A 46 10.65 9.60 12.27
C ILE A 46 10.90 9.87 13.76
N THR A 47 10.26 10.91 14.28
CA THR A 47 10.33 11.20 15.71
C THR A 47 9.52 10.19 16.52
N ARG A 48 9.86 10.00 17.80
CA ARG A 48 9.06 9.20 18.75
C ARG A 48 7.60 9.66 18.83
N SER A 49 7.35 10.97 18.79
CA SER A 49 5.99 11.51 18.78
C SER A 49 5.26 11.24 17.46
N GLY A 50 5.97 11.18 16.33
CA GLY A 50 5.43 10.75 15.05
C GLY A 50 5.06 9.27 15.05
N LEU A 51 5.91 8.41 15.60
CA LEU A 51 5.61 6.99 15.78
C LEU A 51 4.38 6.79 16.69
N GLN A 52 4.35 7.47 17.84
CA GLN A 52 3.23 7.38 18.77
C GLN A 52 1.89 7.73 18.11
N LYS A 53 1.84 8.82 17.32
CA LYS A 53 0.61 9.20 16.59
C LYS A 53 0.13 8.11 15.64
N ASN A 54 1.04 7.39 14.99
CA ASN A 54 0.68 6.28 14.11
C ASN A 54 0.14 5.09 14.90
N ILE A 55 0.73 4.78 16.05
CA ILE A 55 0.24 3.73 16.94
C ILE A 55 -1.15 4.09 17.50
N GLU A 56 -1.38 5.35 17.93
CA GLU A 56 -2.71 5.81 18.37
C GLU A 56 -3.75 5.61 17.28
N ARG A 57 -3.44 5.98 16.03
CA ARG A 57 -4.38 5.78 14.91
C ARG A 57 -4.71 4.30 14.68
N LEU A 58 -3.74 3.40 14.87
CA LEU A 58 -3.97 1.95 14.79
C LEU A 58 -4.82 1.43 15.96
N ILE A 59 -4.70 2.02 17.14
CA ILE A 59 -5.54 1.72 18.30
C ILE A 59 -6.97 2.22 18.07
N ASP A 60 -7.14 3.46 17.59
CA ASP A 60 -8.45 4.03 17.25
C ASP A 60 -9.18 3.24 16.16
N SER A 61 -8.43 2.47 15.36
CA SER A 61 -8.96 1.61 14.29
C SER A 61 -9.07 0.14 14.71
N GLU A 62 -8.92 -0.16 16.00
CA GLU A 62 -9.05 -1.50 16.60
C GLU A 62 -8.05 -2.55 16.06
N LEU A 63 -6.92 -2.11 15.48
CA LEU A 63 -5.87 -2.98 14.94
C LEU A 63 -4.78 -3.30 15.96
N VAL A 64 -4.52 -2.36 16.87
CA VAL A 64 -3.52 -2.48 17.94
C VAL A 64 -4.20 -2.21 19.29
N TYR A 65 -3.71 -2.81 20.35
CA TYR A 65 -4.16 -2.51 21.71
C TYR A 65 -2.99 -2.42 22.68
N ARG A 66 -3.29 -1.93 23.91
CA ARG A 66 -2.35 -1.86 25.03
C ARG A 66 -2.66 -2.97 26.05
N PRO A 67 -1.88 -4.05 26.09
CA PRO A 67 -2.00 -5.07 27.13
C PRO A 67 -1.93 -4.46 28.55
N GLN A 68 -2.67 -5.05 29.50
CA GLN A 68 -2.75 -4.57 30.90
C GLN A 68 -2.04 -5.48 31.90
N GLN A 69 -1.38 -6.55 31.43
CA GLN A 69 -0.74 -7.52 32.30
C GLN A 69 0.66 -7.03 32.74
N GLU A 70 1.05 -7.34 33.97
CA GLU A 70 2.42 -7.10 34.43
C GLU A 70 3.38 -7.91 33.54
N ASP A 71 4.50 -7.29 33.13
CA ASP A 71 5.48 -7.82 32.16
C ASP A 71 4.98 -8.01 30.70
N SER A 72 3.78 -7.52 30.36
CA SER A 72 3.32 -7.52 28.97
C SER A 72 3.93 -6.41 28.13
N LYS A 73 3.97 -6.62 26.82
CA LYS A 73 4.42 -5.63 25.84
C LYS A 73 3.57 -4.37 25.90
N THR A 74 4.19 -3.22 25.62
CA THR A 74 3.48 -1.93 25.56
C THR A 74 2.34 -1.94 24.53
N TYR A 75 2.53 -2.65 23.41
CA TYR A 75 1.57 -2.76 22.32
C TYR A 75 1.52 -4.19 21.78
N ALA A 76 0.35 -4.60 21.29
CA ALA A 76 0.14 -5.87 20.61
C ALA A 76 -0.96 -5.75 19.56
N LEU A 77 -0.98 -6.66 18.58
CA LEU A 77 -2.04 -6.76 17.57
C LEU A 77 -3.32 -7.32 18.18
N THR A 78 -4.46 -6.74 17.81
CA THR A 78 -5.76 -7.39 18.05
C THR A 78 -5.94 -8.58 17.10
N PRO A 79 -6.97 -9.45 17.28
CA PRO A 79 -7.31 -10.44 16.27
C PRO A 79 -7.60 -9.83 14.89
N LEU A 80 -8.16 -8.61 14.84
CA LEU A 80 -8.37 -7.87 13.61
C LEU A 80 -7.02 -7.43 13.00
N GLY A 81 -6.10 -6.92 13.82
CA GLY A 81 -4.74 -6.58 13.41
C GLY A 81 -4.00 -7.75 12.77
N ASN A 82 -4.02 -8.92 13.41
CA ASN A 82 -3.41 -10.14 12.87
C ASN A 82 -4.00 -10.51 11.50
N ARG A 83 -5.33 -10.51 11.38
CA ARG A 83 -5.99 -10.79 10.10
C ARG A 83 -5.51 -9.89 8.97
N TYR A 84 -5.30 -8.60 9.23
CA TYR A 84 -4.84 -7.68 8.19
C TYR A 84 -3.35 -7.83 7.88
N VAL A 85 -2.52 -8.21 8.85
CA VAL A 85 -1.13 -8.60 8.56
C VAL A 85 -1.10 -9.84 7.67
N ASP A 86 -1.90 -10.87 7.99
CA ASP A 86 -1.98 -12.08 7.17
C ASP A 86 -2.42 -11.75 5.73
N LEU A 87 -3.40 -10.85 5.56
CA LEU A 87 -3.83 -10.39 4.25
C LEU A 87 -2.73 -9.63 3.51
N LEU A 88 -1.99 -8.76 4.19
CA LEU A 88 -0.86 -8.05 3.59
C LEU A 88 0.21 -9.02 3.12
N GLU A 89 0.56 -10.04 3.92
CA GLU A 89 1.58 -11.01 3.56
C GLU A 89 1.13 -11.94 2.42
N GLN A 90 -0.15 -12.34 2.41
CA GLN A 90 -0.71 -13.19 1.35
C GLN A 90 -0.85 -12.47 0.02
N ASP A 91 -1.25 -11.20 0.05
CA ASP A 91 -1.49 -10.42 -1.16
C ASP A 91 -0.24 -9.69 -1.67
N ALA A 92 0.76 -9.45 -0.82
CA ALA A 92 1.94 -8.68 -1.15
C ALA A 92 2.66 -9.20 -2.40
N GLU A 93 2.92 -10.51 -2.48
CA GLU A 93 3.63 -11.08 -3.64
C GLU A 93 2.89 -10.78 -4.95
N HIS A 94 1.59 -11.09 -5.00
CA HIS A 94 0.79 -10.87 -6.19
C HIS A 94 0.67 -9.39 -6.55
N SER A 95 0.33 -8.54 -5.57
CA SER A 95 0.19 -7.10 -5.77
C SER A 95 1.50 -6.44 -6.20
N LEU A 96 2.64 -6.86 -5.65
CA LEU A 96 3.96 -6.35 -6.04
C LEU A 96 4.34 -6.80 -7.45
N THR A 97 4.11 -8.07 -7.82
CA THR A 97 4.36 -8.53 -9.19
C THR A 97 3.56 -7.74 -10.22
N VAL A 98 2.26 -7.52 -9.99
CA VAL A 98 1.44 -6.72 -10.94
C VAL A 98 1.93 -5.28 -11.06
N LEU A 99 2.47 -4.70 -9.99
CA LEU A 99 3.06 -3.36 -10.02
C LEU A 99 4.42 -3.36 -10.76
N GLU A 100 5.25 -4.37 -10.55
CA GLU A 100 6.52 -4.55 -11.26
C GLU A 100 6.28 -4.72 -12.76
N ASP A 101 5.33 -5.57 -13.16
CA ASP A 101 4.93 -5.76 -14.56
C ASP A 101 4.48 -4.43 -15.20
N LEU A 102 3.70 -3.62 -14.47
CA LEU A 102 3.31 -2.28 -14.92
C LEU A 102 4.49 -1.35 -15.11
N GLU A 103 5.43 -1.32 -14.17
CA GLU A 103 6.62 -0.47 -14.26
C GLU A 103 7.51 -0.87 -15.43
N GLU A 104 7.69 -2.17 -15.66
CA GLU A 104 8.47 -2.70 -16.78
C GLU A 104 7.82 -2.36 -18.12
N GLU A 105 6.52 -2.57 -18.27
CA GLU A 105 5.78 -2.31 -19.50
C GLU A 105 5.73 -0.81 -19.81
N LEU A 106 5.45 0.03 -18.81
CA LEU A 106 5.50 1.48 -18.96
C LEU A 106 6.86 1.96 -19.46
N LYS A 107 7.93 1.42 -18.88
CA LYS A 107 9.29 1.79 -19.26
C LYS A 107 9.62 1.37 -20.71
N GLN A 108 9.10 0.23 -21.17
CA GLN A 108 9.27 -0.20 -22.56
C GLN A 108 8.54 0.76 -23.52
N LEU A 109 7.26 1.04 -23.27
CA LEU A 109 6.46 1.94 -24.08
C LEU A 109 7.01 3.38 -24.08
N GLU A 110 7.51 3.88 -22.95
CA GLU A 110 8.16 5.19 -22.86
C GLU A 110 9.43 5.27 -23.71
N GLU A 111 10.21 4.20 -23.80
CA GLU A 111 11.40 4.17 -24.65
C GLU A 111 11.03 4.02 -26.14
N GLU A 112 9.99 3.25 -26.47
CA GLU A 112 9.48 3.10 -27.84
C GLU A 112 8.92 4.40 -28.40
N GLU A 113 8.19 5.15 -27.58
CA GLU A 113 7.56 6.41 -27.99
C GLU A 113 8.36 7.66 -27.59
N LYS A 114 9.63 7.48 -27.22
CA LYS A 114 10.51 8.56 -26.79
C LYS A 114 10.62 9.69 -27.82
N ASP A 115 10.84 9.35 -29.09
CA ASP A 115 10.96 10.34 -30.17
C ASP A 115 9.64 11.12 -30.37
N THR A 116 8.50 10.43 -30.23
CA THR A 116 7.16 11.04 -30.28
C THR A 116 6.99 12.04 -29.14
N ARG A 117 7.35 11.64 -27.92
CA ARG A 117 7.30 12.49 -26.72
C ARG A 117 8.18 13.72 -26.87
N GLU A 118 9.44 13.55 -27.25
CA GLU A 118 10.39 14.66 -27.45
C GLU A 118 9.84 15.67 -28.48
N THR A 119 9.25 15.18 -29.58
CA THR A 119 8.62 16.04 -30.60
C THR A 119 7.45 16.86 -30.04
N LEU A 120 6.60 16.25 -29.20
CA LEU A 120 5.47 16.94 -28.56
C LEU A 120 5.95 18.00 -27.57
N GLU A 121 6.95 17.67 -26.76
CA GLU A 121 7.55 18.59 -25.79
C GLU A 121 8.24 19.78 -26.49
N GLU A 122 8.99 19.54 -27.56
CA GLU A 122 9.61 20.59 -28.39
C GLU A 122 8.56 21.52 -29.04
N ALA A 123 7.41 20.97 -29.40
CA ALA A 123 6.27 21.74 -29.92
C ALA A 123 5.50 22.50 -28.82
N GLY A 124 5.87 22.35 -27.55
CA GLY A 124 5.20 22.96 -26.41
C GLY A 124 3.82 22.37 -26.11
N VAL A 125 3.58 21.12 -26.53
CA VAL A 125 2.34 20.38 -26.25
C VAL A 125 2.42 19.77 -24.85
N ASP A 126 1.32 19.85 -24.10
CA ASP A 126 1.18 19.14 -22.83
C ASP A 126 1.09 17.63 -23.07
N VAL A 127 2.04 16.87 -22.53
CA VAL A 127 2.14 15.42 -22.71
C VAL A 127 1.29 14.61 -21.73
N THR A 128 0.51 15.25 -20.86
CA THR A 128 -0.30 14.55 -19.85
C THR A 128 -1.26 13.52 -20.48
N GLU A 129 -1.94 13.87 -21.57
CA GLU A 129 -2.84 12.91 -22.26
C GLU A 129 -2.07 11.76 -22.90
N PHE A 130 -0.86 12.04 -23.38
CA PHE A 130 0.03 11.05 -23.96
C PHE A 130 0.53 10.06 -22.89
N GLU A 131 0.97 10.54 -21.73
CA GLU A 131 1.37 9.71 -20.59
C GLU A 131 0.20 8.85 -20.08
N GLN A 132 -1.02 9.39 -20.02
CA GLN A 132 -2.22 8.63 -19.67
C GLN A 132 -2.53 7.52 -20.67
N LYS A 133 -2.30 7.77 -21.97
CA LYS A 133 -2.47 6.78 -23.02
C LYS A 133 -1.47 5.64 -22.87
N LEU A 134 -0.18 5.94 -22.68
CA LEU A 134 0.85 4.91 -22.45
C LEU A 134 0.50 4.02 -21.24
N LYS A 135 0.03 4.64 -20.14
CA LYS A 135 -0.40 3.88 -18.97
C LYS A 135 -1.62 2.99 -19.22
N ALA A 136 -2.57 3.44 -20.03
CA ALA A 136 -3.72 2.61 -20.40
C ALA A 136 -3.30 1.43 -21.29
N GLU A 137 -2.36 1.66 -22.20
CA GLU A 137 -1.79 0.63 -23.09
C GLU A 137 -0.99 -0.42 -22.31
N ALA A 138 -0.16 0.00 -21.35
CA ALA A 138 0.55 -0.91 -20.46
C ALA A 138 -0.40 -1.88 -19.72
N TRP A 139 -1.53 -1.36 -19.21
CA TRP A 139 -2.54 -2.22 -18.58
C TRP A 139 -3.20 -3.20 -19.55
N GLN A 140 -3.46 -2.77 -20.78
CA GLN A 140 -4.02 -3.66 -21.79
C GLN A 140 -3.08 -4.82 -22.10
N ASN A 141 -1.78 -4.53 -22.26
CA ASN A 141 -0.76 -5.54 -22.54
C ASN A 141 -0.66 -6.56 -21.40
N ILE A 142 -0.62 -6.10 -20.15
CA ILE A 142 -0.59 -6.98 -18.96
C ILE A 142 -1.82 -7.88 -18.90
N TRP A 143 -3.03 -7.36 -19.16
CA TRP A 143 -4.24 -8.19 -19.20
C TRP A 143 -4.20 -9.23 -20.31
N GLU A 144 -3.76 -8.85 -21.51
CA GLU A 144 -3.62 -9.79 -22.63
C GLU A 144 -2.61 -10.90 -22.33
N GLU A 145 -1.55 -10.63 -21.58
CA GLU A 145 -0.57 -11.64 -21.16
C GLU A 145 -1.11 -12.57 -20.06
N ALA A 146 -1.82 -12.01 -19.08
CA ALA A 146 -2.48 -12.79 -18.03
C ALA A 146 -3.52 -13.76 -18.63
N GLU A 147 -4.31 -13.32 -19.62
CA GLU A 147 -5.28 -14.17 -20.31
C GLU A 147 -4.64 -15.30 -21.13
N LYS A 148 -3.41 -15.14 -21.61
CA LYS A 148 -2.68 -16.18 -22.38
C LYS A 148 -2.10 -17.29 -21.49
N THR A 149 -1.99 -17.04 -20.19
CA THR A 149 -1.37 -17.96 -19.22
C THR A 149 -2.42 -18.77 -18.43
N LEU A 150 -3.71 -18.47 -18.61
CA LEU A 150 -4.87 -19.20 -18.08
C LEU A 150 -5.35 -20.32 -19.03
#